data_AF-A0A1C6KZV7-F1
#
_entry.id   AF-A0A1C6KZV7-F1
#
_cell.length_a   1.000
_cell.length_b   1.000
_cell.length_c   1.000
_cell.angle_alpha   90.00
_cell.angle_beta   90.00
_cell.angle_gamma   90.00
#
_symmetry.space_group_name_H-M   'P 1'
#
loop_
_entity.id
_entity.type
_entity.pdbx_description
1 polymer ?
#
loop_
_entity_poly.entity_id
_entity_poly.type
_entity_poly.pdbx_seq_one_letter_code
_entity_poly.pdbx_strand_id
1 'polypeptide(L)'
;MSWTLLPTDYTDAVWDGLKRYTQIDNPDGTVSFRDDTTYTNKEKSFFGANDANRMNQALNYIMSALEDGTDLYQEFQTYFTTQQQLFEDSAEDVVENVRELTNTEYDSFVTYINGLKSTTDKNLTEMEQAYEQRMTTYESQQKAAFDTWFDSIKDQLSEDVAGSLQNQLTEVDERLAALEYMTIQNDFTAPLVVDDESTILTDDLGNAIVADWKFKEV
;
A
#
# COMPACT_ATOMS: atom_id res chain seq x y z
N MET A 1 63.07 57.40 -5.47
CA MET A 1 63.49 56.59 -4.31
C MET A 1 63.17 55.16 -4.66
N SER A 2 64.14 54.24 -4.53
CA SER A 2 63.87 52.82 -4.78
C SER A 2 63.16 52.23 -3.56
N TRP A 3 62.10 51.46 -3.78
CA TRP A 3 61.35 50.74 -2.77
C TRP A 3 62.25 49.74 -2.04
N THR A 4 62.08 49.63 -0.73
CA THR A 4 62.75 48.62 0.08
C THR A 4 61.71 47.58 0.48
N LEU A 5 62.00 46.30 0.21
CA LEU A 5 61.09 45.20 0.51
C LEU A 5 60.74 45.18 2.01
N LEU A 6 59.44 45.14 2.30
CA LEU A 6 58.90 44.96 3.63
C LEU A 6 59.22 43.54 4.14
N PRO A 7 59.47 43.35 5.45
CA PRO A 7 59.70 42.02 6.03
C PRO A 7 58.51 41.07 5.83
N THR A 8 58.76 39.77 5.70
CA THR A 8 57.73 38.74 5.46
C THR A 8 57.92 37.49 6.32
N ASP A 9 58.67 37.63 7.41
CA ASP A 9 59.03 36.60 8.38
C ASP A 9 58.47 36.92 9.79
N TYR A 10 57.34 37.61 9.84
CA TYR A 10 56.60 37.82 11.09
C TYR A 10 56.17 36.46 11.66
N THR A 11 56.16 36.38 13.00
CA THR A 11 55.81 35.17 13.75
C THR A 11 54.91 35.58 14.91
N ASP A 12 53.93 34.74 15.24
CA ASP A 12 53.02 35.04 16.33
C ASP A 12 53.74 35.06 17.68
N ALA A 13 53.24 35.90 18.58
CA ALA A 13 53.71 35.96 19.94
C ALA A 13 53.40 34.63 20.64
N VAL A 14 54.44 33.94 21.09
CA VAL A 14 54.31 32.69 21.84
C VAL A 14 54.68 32.92 23.29
N TRP A 15 54.02 32.24 24.21
CA TRP A 15 54.35 32.25 25.63
C TRP A 15 54.41 30.82 26.14
N ASP A 16 55.16 30.59 27.20
CA ASP A 16 55.24 29.29 27.86
C ASP A 16 54.63 29.38 29.28
N GLY A 17 53.93 28.31 29.67
CA GLY A 17 53.22 28.23 30.94
C GLY A 17 51.92 29.04 31.04
N LEU A 18 51.47 29.27 32.28
CA LEU A 18 50.24 30.01 32.56
C LEU A 18 50.45 31.50 32.33
N LYS A 19 49.48 32.13 31.65
CA LYS A 19 49.44 33.58 31.53
C LYS A 19 49.43 34.21 32.92
N ARG A 20 50.26 35.23 33.10
CA ARG A 20 50.42 35.94 34.36
C ARG A 20 49.72 37.27 34.25
N TYR A 21 48.79 37.51 35.17
CA TYR A 21 48.09 38.77 35.28
C TYR A 21 48.30 39.33 36.68
N THR A 22 48.67 40.60 36.78
CA THR A 22 48.53 41.33 38.04
C THR A 22 47.12 41.87 38.12
N GLN A 23 46.38 41.44 39.13
CA GLN A 23 45.12 42.07 39.51
C GLN A 23 45.42 43.37 40.24
N ILE A 24 44.76 44.43 39.82
CA ILE A 24 44.81 45.75 40.44
C ILE A 24 43.40 46.04 40.93
N ASP A 25 43.24 46.14 42.24
CA ASP A 25 41.97 46.53 42.84
C ASP A 25 41.82 48.05 42.75
N ASN A 26 40.84 48.50 41.97
CA ASN A 26 40.62 49.92 41.74
C ASN A 26 39.81 50.53 42.90
N PRO A 27 39.98 51.83 43.20
CA PRO A 27 39.27 52.50 44.30
C PRO A 27 37.74 52.50 44.19
N ASP A 28 37.20 52.29 42.98
CA ASP A 28 35.77 52.22 42.69
C ASP A 28 35.17 50.82 42.92
N GLY A 29 35.96 49.87 43.44
CA GLY A 29 35.54 48.49 43.69
C GLY A 29 35.58 47.58 42.47
N THR A 30 36.04 48.08 41.31
CA THR A 30 36.31 47.24 40.13
C THR A 30 37.73 46.67 40.19
N VAL A 31 38.03 45.66 39.36
CA VAL A 31 39.37 45.08 39.24
C VAL A 31 39.88 45.20 37.81
N SER A 32 41.13 45.63 37.66
CA SER A 32 41.84 45.64 36.38
C SER A 32 42.83 44.48 36.34
N PHE A 33 42.96 43.81 35.19
CA PHE A 33 43.99 42.79 34.98
C PHE A 33 45.04 43.33 34.02
N ARG A 34 46.27 43.51 34.50
CA ARG A 34 47.41 43.82 33.65
C ARG A 34 48.10 42.52 33.25
N ASP A 35 48.24 42.29 31.95
CA ASP A 35 48.99 41.15 31.43
C ASP A 35 50.51 41.37 31.66
N ASP A 36 51.09 40.54 32.52
CA ASP A 36 52.54 40.49 32.79
C ASP A 36 53.17 39.21 32.20
N THR A 37 52.47 38.53 31.29
CA THR A 37 52.99 37.37 30.58
C THR A 37 54.19 37.78 29.72
N THR A 38 55.30 37.06 29.86
CA THR A 38 56.48 37.26 29.02
C THR A 38 56.28 36.50 27.71
N TYR A 39 56.11 37.25 26.62
CA TYR A 39 55.93 36.70 25.28
C TYR A 39 57.26 36.70 24.52
N THR A 40 57.57 35.59 23.87
CA THR A 40 58.63 35.52 22.83
C THR A 40 58.04 35.97 21.49
N ASN A 41 58.83 36.65 20.67
CA ASN A 41 58.43 37.18 19.36
C ASN A 41 57.30 38.22 19.37
N LYS A 42 57.04 38.87 20.51
CA LYS A 42 56.00 39.91 20.63
C LYS A 42 56.18 41.05 19.62
N GLU A 43 57.42 41.47 19.39
CA GLU A 43 57.80 42.53 18.43
C GLU A 43 57.42 42.16 16.98
N LYS A 44 57.32 40.85 16.67
CA LYS A 44 56.92 40.33 15.35
C LYS A 44 55.43 39.99 15.27
N SER A 45 54.64 40.30 16.30
CA SER A 45 53.22 39.96 16.40
C SER A 45 52.42 41.24 16.63
N PHE A 46 52.30 42.05 15.57
CA PHE A 46 51.55 43.31 15.60
C PHE A 46 50.19 43.22 14.87
N PHE A 47 49.96 42.08 14.23
CA PHE A 47 48.79 41.59 13.48
C PHE A 47 49.07 40.08 13.27
N GLY A 48 48.08 39.21 13.07
CA GLY A 48 48.33 37.77 12.91
C GLY A 48 49.45 37.53 11.89
N ALA A 49 50.47 36.76 12.25
CA ALA A 49 51.73 36.71 11.50
C ALA A 49 51.52 36.31 10.03
N ASN A 50 50.58 35.40 9.77
CA ASN A 50 50.19 35.00 8.42
C ASN A 50 49.69 36.20 7.59
N ASP A 51 48.76 36.96 8.15
CA ASP A 51 48.16 38.09 7.44
C ASP A 51 49.18 39.22 7.23
N ALA A 52 50.06 39.48 8.22
CA ALA A 52 51.15 40.45 8.11
C ALA A 52 52.14 40.06 6.98
N ASN A 53 52.54 38.80 6.95
CA ASN A 53 53.43 38.27 5.92
C ASN A 53 52.78 38.36 4.53
N ARG A 54 51.50 37.97 4.43
CA ARG A 54 50.74 37.99 3.17
C ARG A 54 50.57 39.40 2.62
N MET A 55 50.22 40.37 3.47
CA MET A 55 50.11 41.78 3.07
C MET A 55 51.44 42.34 2.58
N ASN A 56 52.53 42.09 3.31
CA ASN A 56 53.85 42.58 2.92
C ASN A 56 54.36 41.92 1.65
N GLN A 57 54.11 40.62 1.45
CA GLN A 57 54.40 39.95 0.19
C GLN A 57 53.66 40.58 -0.99
N ALA A 58 52.37 40.88 -0.83
CA ALA A 58 51.56 41.51 -1.87
C ALA A 58 52.04 42.94 -2.18
N LEU A 59 52.31 43.75 -1.15
CA LEU A 59 52.86 45.10 -1.30
C LEU A 59 54.22 45.08 -1.99
N ASN A 60 55.10 44.17 -1.60
CA ASN A 60 56.40 43.99 -2.22
C ASN A 60 56.28 43.65 -3.71
N TYR A 61 55.40 42.72 -4.07
CA TYR A 61 55.15 42.35 -5.46
C TYR A 61 54.65 43.55 -6.29
N ILE A 62 53.66 44.28 -5.78
CA ILE A 62 53.09 45.47 -6.43
C ILE A 62 54.16 46.53 -6.65
N MET A 63 54.96 46.81 -5.62
CA MET A 63 55.97 47.86 -5.67
C MET A 63 57.13 47.47 -6.59
N SER A 64 57.57 46.22 -6.58
CA SER A 64 58.58 45.72 -7.53
C SER A 64 58.07 45.80 -8.97
N ALA A 65 56.83 45.38 -9.24
CA ALA A 65 56.23 45.48 -10.57
C ALA A 65 56.11 46.95 -11.04
N LEU A 66 55.78 47.88 -10.14
CA LEU A 66 55.74 49.31 -10.43
C LEU A 66 57.13 49.88 -10.75
N GLU A 67 58.17 49.46 -10.01
CA GLU A 67 59.56 49.85 -10.27
C GLU A 67 60.08 49.31 -11.61
N ASP A 68 59.68 48.09 -11.98
CA ASP A 68 60.05 47.45 -13.24
C ASP A 68 59.28 48.00 -14.46
N GLY A 69 58.39 49.00 -14.26
CA GLY A 69 57.64 49.66 -15.33
C GLY A 69 56.43 48.86 -15.83
N THR A 70 55.95 47.89 -15.04
CA THR A 70 54.77 47.09 -15.37
C THR A 70 53.51 47.96 -15.31
N ASP A 71 52.63 47.83 -16.31
CA ASP A 71 51.30 48.44 -16.26
C ASP A 71 50.39 47.61 -15.35
N LEU A 72 50.45 47.93 -14.06
CA LEU A 72 49.62 47.29 -13.04
C LEU A 72 48.13 47.42 -13.32
N TYR A 73 47.68 48.51 -13.95
CA TYR A 73 46.28 48.69 -14.27
C TYR A 73 45.81 47.63 -15.28
N GLN A 74 46.60 47.41 -16.33
CA GLN A 74 46.30 46.37 -17.31
C GLN A 74 46.34 44.96 -16.70
N GLU A 75 47.34 44.65 -15.87
CA GLU A 75 47.44 43.37 -15.17
C GLU A 75 46.23 43.11 -14.25
N PHE A 76 45.81 44.12 -13.47
CA PHE A 76 44.61 44.00 -12.63
C PHE A 76 43.35 43.77 -13.47
N GLN A 77 43.18 44.49 -14.58
CA GLN A 77 42.04 44.29 -15.46
C GLN A 77 42.01 42.85 -16.01
N THR A 78 43.15 42.33 -16.49
CA THR A 78 43.25 40.94 -16.94
C THR A 78 42.94 39.94 -15.84
N TYR A 79 43.46 40.16 -14.63
CA TYR A 79 43.14 39.32 -13.47
C TYR A 79 41.63 39.32 -13.18
N PHE A 80 40.99 40.50 -13.08
CA PHE A 80 39.56 40.59 -12.78
C PHE A 80 38.69 39.99 -13.89
N THR A 81 39.02 40.20 -15.16
CA THR A 81 38.32 39.54 -16.28
C THR A 81 38.45 38.03 -16.19
N THR A 82 39.65 37.52 -15.87
CA THR A 82 39.87 36.08 -15.71
C THR A 82 39.08 35.52 -14.53
N GLN A 83 39.10 36.21 -13.39
CA GLN A 83 38.34 35.79 -12.20
C GLN A 83 36.83 35.83 -12.44
N GLN A 84 36.34 36.82 -13.19
CA GLN A 84 34.94 36.90 -13.57
C GLN A 84 34.53 35.71 -14.43
N GLN A 85 35.33 35.37 -15.46
CA GLN A 85 35.06 34.22 -16.31
C GLN A 85 35.03 32.91 -15.51
N LEU A 86 36.03 32.68 -14.65
CA LEU A 86 36.07 31.49 -13.80
C LEU A 86 34.86 31.38 -12.87
N PHE A 87 34.35 32.51 -12.39
CA PHE A 87 33.14 32.55 -11.57
C PHE A 87 31.89 32.23 -12.40
N GLU A 88 31.77 32.79 -13.61
CA GLU A 88 30.67 32.50 -14.53
C GLU A 88 30.65 31.02 -14.95
N ASP A 89 31.80 30.47 -15.33
CA ASP A 89 31.96 29.05 -15.70
C ASP A 89 31.56 28.13 -14.52
N SER A 90 32.04 28.46 -13.31
CA SER A 90 31.68 27.69 -12.11
C SER A 90 30.18 27.76 -11.80
N ALA A 91 29.53 28.89 -12.07
CA ALA A 91 28.09 29.02 -11.88
C ALA A 91 27.31 28.21 -12.92
N GLU A 92 27.75 28.21 -14.17
CA GLU A 92 27.16 27.42 -15.26
C GLU A 92 27.29 25.91 -14.98
N ASP A 93 28.45 25.44 -14.53
CA ASP A 93 28.67 24.05 -14.12
C ASP A 93 27.70 23.62 -13.01
N VAL A 94 27.47 24.48 -12.01
CA VAL A 94 26.50 24.20 -10.93
C VAL A 94 25.07 24.13 -11.48
N VAL A 95 24.70 25.06 -12.37
CA VAL A 95 23.35 25.08 -12.96
C VAL A 95 23.10 23.82 -13.78
N GLU A 96 24.05 23.43 -14.63
CA GLU A 96 23.90 22.23 -15.46
C GLU A 96 23.88 20.96 -14.61
N ASN A 97 24.73 20.86 -13.59
CA ASN A 97 24.71 19.73 -12.66
C ASN A 97 23.36 19.58 -11.94
N VAL A 98 22.82 20.70 -11.41
CA VAL A 98 21.50 20.69 -10.76
C VAL A 98 20.41 20.28 -11.73
N ARG A 99 20.46 20.75 -12.97
CA ARG A 99 19.49 20.40 -14.02
C ARG A 99 19.56 18.92 -14.37
N GLU A 100 20.75 18.36 -14.56
CA GLU A 100 20.95 16.93 -14.85
C GLU A 100 20.43 16.04 -13.72
N LEU A 101 20.77 16.38 -12.47
CA LEU A 101 20.29 15.66 -11.29
C LEU A 101 18.76 15.71 -11.19
N THR A 102 18.17 16.91 -11.34
CA THR A 102 16.72 17.11 -11.26
C THR A 102 15.98 16.30 -12.33
N ASN A 103 16.48 16.29 -13.57
CA ASN A 103 15.88 15.51 -14.65
C ASN A 103 16.00 14.01 -14.38
N THR A 104 17.16 13.55 -13.92
CA THR A 104 17.39 12.14 -13.59
C THR A 104 16.46 11.67 -12.46
N GLU A 105 16.29 12.48 -11.42
CA GLU A 105 15.37 12.18 -10.32
C GLU A 105 13.92 12.16 -10.79
N TYR A 106 13.52 13.13 -11.62
CA TYR A 106 12.18 13.18 -12.20
C TYR A 106 11.88 11.96 -13.07
N ASP A 107 12.80 11.57 -13.97
CA ASP A 107 12.65 10.40 -14.83
C ASP A 107 12.58 9.10 -14.02
N SER A 108 13.38 9.01 -12.96
CA SER A 108 13.34 7.88 -12.01
C SER A 108 11.99 7.78 -11.31
N PHE A 109 11.46 8.92 -10.86
CA PHE A 109 10.13 9.00 -10.24
C PHE A 109 9.01 8.59 -11.22
N VAL A 110 9.02 9.12 -12.43
CA VAL A 110 8.04 8.78 -13.48
C VAL A 110 8.09 7.29 -13.79
N THR A 111 9.29 6.72 -13.94
CA THR A 111 9.50 5.28 -14.17
C THR A 111 8.91 4.45 -13.04
N TYR A 112 9.16 4.84 -11.79
CA TYR A 112 8.61 4.16 -10.62
C TYR A 112 7.08 4.17 -10.59
N ILE A 113 6.46 5.35 -10.80
CA ILE A 113 4.99 5.48 -10.82
C ILE A 113 4.37 4.65 -11.95
N ASN A 114 4.97 4.66 -13.14
CA ASN A 114 4.49 3.84 -14.26
C ASN A 114 4.60 2.34 -13.96
N GLY A 115 5.68 1.91 -13.28
CA GLY A 115 5.85 0.54 -12.82
C GLY A 115 4.78 0.12 -11.80
N LEU A 116 4.47 0.99 -10.83
CA LEU A 116 3.39 0.76 -9.87
C LEU A 116 2.02 0.66 -10.56
N LYS A 117 1.75 1.56 -11.51
CA LYS A 117 0.51 1.54 -12.29
C LYS A 117 0.37 0.23 -13.04
N SER A 118 1.40 -0.18 -13.78
CA SER A 118 1.38 -1.43 -14.54
C SER A 118 1.17 -2.66 -13.64
N THR A 119 1.84 -2.71 -12.48
CA THR A 119 1.68 -3.80 -11.51
C THR A 119 0.26 -3.83 -10.95
N THR A 120 -0.28 -2.66 -10.61
CA THR A 120 -1.64 -2.54 -10.06
C THR A 120 -2.69 -2.95 -11.09
N ASP A 121 -2.59 -2.46 -12.32
CA ASP A 121 -3.52 -2.79 -13.41
C ASP A 121 -3.51 -4.31 -13.69
N LYS A 122 -2.33 -4.94 -13.66
CA LYS A 122 -2.18 -6.39 -13.79
C LYS A 122 -2.87 -7.14 -12.63
N ASN A 123 -2.56 -6.79 -11.39
CA ASN A 123 -3.12 -7.46 -10.22
C ASN A 123 -4.65 -7.32 -10.18
N LEU A 124 -5.19 -6.15 -10.55
CA LEU A 124 -6.63 -5.93 -10.61
C LEU A 124 -7.28 -6.86 -11.64
N THR A 125 -6.71 -6.95 -12.84
CA THR A 125 -7.20 -7.84 -13.90
C THR A 125 -7.19 -9.31 -13.45
N GLU A 126 -6.10 -9.75 -12.82
CA GLU A 126 -5.99 -11.12 -12.30
C GLU A 126 -7.02 -11.40 -11.19
N MET A 127 -7.27 -10.43 -10.30
CA MET A 127 -8.29 -10.54 -9.26
C MET A 127 -9.71 -10.64 -9.83
N GLU A 128 -10.03 -9.81 -10.84
CA GLU A 128 -11.33 -9.84 -11.52
C GLU A 128 -11.58 -11.20 -12.18
N GLN A 129 -10.60 -11.70 -12.94
CA GLN A 129 -10.69 -13.01 -13.60
C GLN A 129 -10.84 -14.15 -12.59
N ALA A 130 -10.04 -14.13 -11.51
CA ALA A 130 -10.13 -15.15 -10.47
C ALA A 130 -11.50 -15.13 -9.76
N TYR A 131 -12.05 -13.94 -9.53
CA TYR A 131 -13.38 -13.78 -8.94
C TYR A 131 -14.47 -14.33 -9.86
N GLU A 132 -14.45 -13.96 -11.13
CA GLU A 132 -15.40 -14.45 -12.15
C GLU A 132 -15.36 -15.98 -12.23
N GLN A 133 -14.16 -16.56 -12.35
CA GLN A 133 -14.00 -18.01 -12.43
C GLN A 133 -14.55 -18.72 -11.19
N ARG A 134 -14.27 -18.20 -10.00
CA ARG A 134 -14.79 -18.75 -8.75
C ARG A 134 -16.31 -18.66 -8.69
N MET A 135 -16.89 -17.55 -9.11
CA MET A 135 -18.34 -17.34 -9.10
C MET A 135 -19.04 -18.29 -10.07
N THR A 136 -18.55 -18.38 -11.31
CA THR A 136 -19.08 -19.32 -12.31
C THR A 136 -18.99 -20.77 -11.82
N THR A 137 -17.87 -21.14 -11.19
CA THR A 137 -17.69 -22.49 -10.63
C THR A 137 -18.69 -22.75 -9.50
N TYR A 138 -18.84 -21.79 -8.58
CA TYR A 138 -19.79 -21.89 -7.48
C TYR A 138 -21.23 -22.02 -7.99
N GLU A 139 -21.66 -21.16 -8.91
CA GLU A 139 -23.00 -21.20 -9.50
C GLU A 139 -23.27 -22.53 -10.21
N SER A 140 -22.30 -23.04 -10.98
CA SER A 140 -22.40 -24.33 -11.64
C SER A 140 -22.54 -25.48 -10.63
N GLN A 141 -21.76 -25.46 -9.55
CA GLN A 141 -21.84 -26.48 -8.49
C GLN A 141 -23.16 -26.40 -7.72
N GLN A 142 -23.64 -25.19 -7.40
CA GLN A 142 -24.92 -25.01 -6.73
C GLN A 142 -26.08 -25.47 -7.61
N LYS A 143 -26.04 -25.14 -8.91
CA LYS A 143 -27.03 -25.63 -9.85
C LYS A 143 -27.02 -27.15 -9.95
N ALA A 144 -25.86 -27.78 -10.10
CA ALA A 144 -25.75 -29.23 -10.17
C ALA A 144 -26.26 -29.91 -8.89
N ALA A 145 -25.93 -29.35 -7.72
CA ALA A 145 -26.40 -29.85 -6.43
C ALA A 145 -27.93 -29.71 -6.30
N PHE A 146 -28.48 -28.57 -6.72
CA PHE A 146 -29.93 -28.35 -6.73
C PHE A 146 -30.64 -29.31 -7.69
N ASP A 147 -30.15 -29.44 -8.93
CA ASP A 147 -30.74 -30.33 -9.93
C ASP A 147 -30.73 -31.79 -9.43
N THR A 148 -29.61 -32.24 -8.84
CA THR A 148 -29.49 -33.59 -8.22
C THR A 148 -30.48 -33.78 -7.08
N TRP A 149 -30.58 -32.80 -6.17
CA TRP A 149 -31.54 -32.86 -5.07
C TRP A 149 -32.98 -32.89 -5.59
N PHE A 150 -33.30 -32.05 -6.57
CA PHE A 150 -34.63 -31.94 -7.15
C PHE A 150 -35.04 -33.24 -7.86
N ASP A 151 -34.15 -33.84 -8.65
CA ASP A 151 -34.37 -35.13 -9.28
C ASP A 151 -34.61 -36.23 -8.23
N SER A 152 -33.84 -36.25 -7.14
CA SER A 152 -34.08 -37.20 -6.04
C SER A 152 -35.47 -37.06 -5.40
N ILE A 153 -35.99 -35.83 -5.25
CA ILE A 153 -37.35 -35.61 -4.74
C ILE A 153 -38.39 -36.09 -5.77
N LYS A 154 -38.15 -35.82 -7.05
CA LYS A 154 -39.04 -36.25 -8.13
C LYS A 154 -39.12 -37.77 -8.21
N ASP A 155 -37.98 -38.45 -8.13
CA ASP A 155 -37.90 -39.91 -8.15
C ASP A 155 -38.71 -40.50 -7.00
N GLN A 156 -38.51 -40.02 -5.77
CA GLN A 156 -39.29 -40.44 -4.60
C GLN A 156 -40.81 -40.25 -4.74
N LEU A 157 -41.25 -39.16 -5.38
CA LEU A 157 -42.68 -38.92 -5.61
C LEU A 157 -43.25 -39.79 -6.74
N SER A 158 -42.41 -40.15 -7.72
CA SER A 158 -42.81 -40.94 -8.89
C SER A 158 -42.75 -42.46 -8.67
N GLU A 159 -41.91 -42.91 -7.73
CA GLU A 159 -41.73 -44.32 -7.41
C GLU A 159 -42.88 -44.80 -6.53
N ASP A 160 -43.95 -45.26 -7.18
CA ASP A 160 -45.13 -45.98 -6.65
C ASP A 160 -45.97 -45.27 -5.57
N VAL A 161 -45.45 -44.30 -4.84
CA VAL A 161 -46.18 -43.61 -3.75
C VAL A 161 -47.36 -42.83 -4.32
N ALA A 162 -47.17 -42.01 -5.36
CA ALA A 162 -48.28 -41.29 -5.98
C ALA A 162 -49.31 -42.24 -6.64
N GLY A 163 -48.85 -43.33 -7.27
CA GLY A 163 -49.73 -44.33 -7.86
C GLY A 163 -50.53 -45.12 -6.81
N SER A 164 -49.87 -45.55 -5.75
CA SER A 164 -50.47 -46.22 -4.60
C SER A 164 -51.47 -45.34 -3.88
N LEU A 165 -51.15 -44.06 -3.63
CA LEU A 165 -52.11 -43.10 -3.07
C LEU A 165 -53.32 -42.92 -3.99
N GLN A 166 -53.11 -42.83 -5.30
CA GLN A 166 -54.22 -42.73 -6.25
C GLN A 166 -55.11 -43.97 -6.20
N ASN A 167 -54.53 -45.17 -6.16
CA ASN A 167 -55.28 -46.42 -6.05
C ASN A 167 -56.08 -46.47 -4.74
N GLN A 168 -55.49 -46.06 -3.61
CA GLN A 168 -56.16 -46.00 -2.32
C GLN A 168 -57.33 -45.00 -2.33
N LEU A 169 -57.17 -43.82 -2.95
CA LEU A 169 -58.24 -42.84 -3.08
C LEU A 169 -59.40 -43.39 -3.93
N THR A 170 -59.09 -44.04 -5.05
CA THR A 170 -60.11 -44.66 -5.90
C THR A 170 -60.89 -45.73 -5.15
N GLU A 171 -60.23 -46.61 -4.38
CA GLU A 171 -60.93 -47.61 -3.55
C GLU A 171 -61.85 -46.97 -2.51
N VAL A 172 -61.37 -45.93 -1.82
CA VAL A 172 -62.16 -45.21 -0.82
C VAL A 172 -63.37 -44.52 -1.46
N ASP A 173 -63.22 -43.89 -2.63
CA ASP A 173 -64.31 -43.26 -3.36
C ASP A 173 -65.37 -44.29 -3.81
N GLU A 174 -64.94 -45.45 -4.31
CA GLU A 174 -65.85 -46.55 -4.68
C GLU A 174 -66.61 -47.08 -3.46
N ARG A 175 -65.92 -47.30 -2.33
CA ARG A 175 -66.54 -47.74 -1.08
C ARG A 175 -67.51 -46.69 -0.53
N LEU A 176 -67.17 -45.41 -0.64
CA LEU A 176 -68.03 -44.30 -0.23
C LEU A 176 -69.29 -44.25 -1.11
N ALA A 177 -69.15 -44.31 -2.43
CA ALA A 177 -70.27 -44.32 -3.36
C ALA A 177 -71.21 -45.52 -3.11
N ALA A 178 -70.66 -46.69 -2.80
CA ALA A 178 -71.45 -47.86 -2.42
C ALA A 178 -72.21 -47.64 -1.10
N LEU A 179 -71.55 -47.09 -0.07
CA LEU A 179 -72.20 -46.75 1.20
C LEU A 179 -73.30 -45.69 1.04
N GLU A 180 -73.05 -44.66 0.24
CA GLU A 180 -74.04 -43.62 -0.10
C GLU A 180 -75.25 -44.23 -0.81
N TYR A 181 -75.03 -45.12 -1.78
CA TYR A 181 -76.10 -45.84 -2.45
C TYR A 181 -76.94 -46.65 -1.45
N MET A 182 -76.29 -47.48 -0.62
CA MET A 182 -76.99 -48.32 0.36
C MET A 182 -77.81 -47.49 1.34
N THR A 183 -77.25 -46.38 1.82
CA THR A 183 -77.90 -45.51 2.81
C THR A 183 -79.07 -44.74 2.22
N ILE A 184 -78.93 -44.19 1.00
CA ILE A 184 -79.97 -43.38 0.35
C ILE A 184 -81.10 -44.28 -0.17
N GLN A 185 -80.77 -45.42 -0.77
CA GLN A 185 -81.75 -46.33 -1.37
C GLN A 185 -82.31 -47.34 -0.38
N ASN A 186 -81.76 -47.41 0.84
CA ASN A 186 -82.10 -48.41 1.85
C ASN A 186 -81.99 -49.84 1.30
N ASP A 187 -80.92 -50.06 0.54
CA ASP A 187 -80.63 -51.28 -0.20
C ASP A 187 -79.21 -51.71 0.13
N PHE A 188 -79.07 -52.44 1.24
CA PHE A 188 -77.78 -52.77 1.80
C PHE A 188 -77.23 -54.04 1.17
N THR A 189 -75.96 -53.99 0.76
CA THR A 189 -75.25 -55.16 0.28
C THR A 189 -73.96 -55.33 1.06
N ALA A 190 -73.61 -56.57 1.38
CA ALA A 190 -72.36 -56.89 2.04
C ALA A 190 -71.75 -58.16 1.44
N PRO A 191 -70.43 -58.17 1.15
CA PRO A 191 -69.74 -59.39 0.75
C PRO A 191 -69.86 -60.48 1.81
N LEU A 192 -70.02 -61.72 1.37
CA LEU A 192 -69.98 -62.88 2.26
C LEU A 192 -68.53 -63.24 2.57
N VAL A 193 -68.22 -63.36 3.86
CA VAL A 193 -66.87 -63.71 4.35
C VAL A 193 -66.85 -65.19 4.74
N VAL A 194 -65.82 -65.92 4.32
CA VAL A 194 -65.72 -67.38 4.53
C VAL A 194 -64.91 -67.79 5.77
N ASP A 195 -64.21 -66.84 6.39
CA ASP A 195 -63.39 -67.06 7.58
C ASP A 195 -63.34 -65.81 8.49
N ASP A 196 -62.71 -65.96 9.64
CA ASP A 196 -62.48 -64.85 10.59
C ASP A 196 -61.33 -63.92 10.13
N GLU A 197 -60.65 -64.22 9.01
CA GLU A 197 -59.53 -63.46 8.43
C GLU A 197 -59.97 -62.50 7.31
N SER A 198 -61.28 -62.29 7.13
CA SER A 198 -61.87 -61.40 6.13
C SER A 198 -61.72 -61.85 4.67
N THR A 199 -61.54 -63.15 4.41
CA THR A 199 -61.54 -63.69 3.05
C THR A 199 -62.94 -63.61 2.45
N ILE A 200 -63.08 -62.89 1.33
CA ILE A 200 -64.35 -62.71 0.63
C ILE A 200 -64.64 -63.92 -0.28
N LEU A 201 -65.88 -64.41 -0.25
CA LEU A 201 -66.35 -65.42 -1.20
C LEU A 201 -66.49 -64.79 -2.59
N THR A 202 -65.79 -65.32 -3.59
CA THR A 202 -65.85 -64.85 -4.97
C THR A 202 -66.37 -65.94 -5.92
N ASP A 203 -66.89 -65.53 -7.07
CA ASP A 203 -67.19 -66.43 -8.19
C ASP A 203 -65.90 -66.83 -8.96
N ASP A 204 -66.06 -67.63 -10.02
CA ASP A 204 -64.98 -68.11 -10.90
C ASP A 204 -64.33 -67.02 -11.76
N LEU A 205 -64.97 -65.84 -11.84
CA LEU A 205 -64.46 -64.65 -12.51
C LEU A 205 -63.81 -63.67 -11.52
N GLY A 206 -63.86 -63.96 -10.21
CA GLY A 206 -63.28 -63.13 -9.14
C GLY A 206 -64.20 -62.04 -8.61
N ASN A 207 -65.48 -62.02 -8.98
CA ASN A 207 -66.44 -61.06 -8.43
C ASN A 207 -66.90 -61.51 -7.05
N ALA A 208 -67.03 -60.57 -6.10
CA ALA A 208 -67.53 -60.85 -4.76
C ALA A 208 -69.00 -61.31 -4.79
N ILE A 209 -69.28 -62.42 -4.12
CA ILE A 209 -70.64 -62.86 -3.84
C ILE A 209 -71.14 -62.07 -2.63
N VAL A 210 -72.22 -61.31 -2.84
CA VAL A 210 -72.79 -60.40 -1.83
C VAL A 210 -74.16 -60.91 -1.36
N ALA A 211 -74.48 -60.65 -0.09
CA ALA A 211 -75.85 -60.71 0.41
C ALA A 211 -76.49 -59.32 0.29
N ASP A 212 -77.72 -59.26 -0.19
CA ASP A 212 -78.52 -58.05 -0.31
C ASP A 212 -79.74 -58.08 0.61
N TRP A 213 -80.07 -56.95 1.24
CA TRP A 213 -81.30 -56.81 2.00
C TRP A 213 -81.82 -55.37 2.01
N LYS A 214 -83.14 -55.26 2.04
CA LYS A 214 -83.85 -53.99 2.26
C LYS A 214 -84.37 -53.95 3.67
N PHE A 215 -83.95 -52.94 4.43
CA PHE A 215 -84.53 -52.74 5.75
C PHE A 215 -85.95 -52.18 5.58
N LYS A 216 -86.95 -52.82 6.20
CA LYS A 216 -88.32 -52.30 6.20
C LYS A 216 -88.59 -51.72 7.57
N GLU A 217 -88.71 -50.40 7.66
CA GLU A 217 -89.19 -49.75 8.89
C GLU A 217 -90.58 -50.29 9.23
N VAL A 218 -90.78 -50.64 10.51
CA VAL A 218 -92.07 -51.04 11.10
C VAL A 218 -92.72 -49.82 11.73
#